data_AF-A0A8B8AGF6-F1
#
_entry.id   AF-A0A8B8AGF6-F1
#
_cell.length_a   1.000
_cell.length_b   1.000
_cell.length_c   1.000
_cell.angle_alpha   90.00
_cell.angle_beta   90.00
_cell.angle_gamma   90.00
#
_symmetry.space_group_name_H-M   'P 1'
#
loop_
_entity.id
_entity.type
_entity.pdbx_description
1 polymer ?
#
loop_
_entity_poly.entity_id
_entity_poly.type
_entity_poly.pdbx_seq_one_letter_code
_entity_poly.pdbx_strand_id
1 'polypeptide(L)'
;MHILRNLLFVLNIAFIRGLVFPTTTITPTTTPCNKVHNSDIMTLNQILRQETVLRVKLEETVRQLMAEFENMKKQQSAWDIQISTLIQAKADQDVLNRQLQENITSVRVENENLKQELFTIKNSSFFTSGLHSCDCNIKNVTQELTDFKTSFRYMTLSLLDIQQKTDEMQDRIDDQSRNLTKQDAAILTTAENLERIRPKVEKVRNETSDLKSDLLKIQHKQNEVETDILRLKTNVTKFSEKVAFTATVTQDMTSQSGQTLVFPHIITNVGGGYNGNTGVFTAQRDGVYVFFCKITGRDNSGDIRFEFILNGSAKTHNLVYGRSTHPYRTSSNSIVLQLTHGDRVWIKMSEGGKHYNYGAGGDQSFSGYLL
;
A
#
# COMPACT_ATOMS: atom_id res chain seq x y z
N MET A 1 95.88 -84.41 -0.14
CA MET A 1 95.47 -85.83 -0.20
C MET A 1 95.66 -86.30 -1.63
N HIS A 2 96.76 -86.98 -1.93
CA HIS A 2 96.92 -88.43 -1.78
C HIS A 2 96.34 -89.22 -2.96
N ILE A 3 97.27 -89.97 -3.58
CA ILE A 3 97.08 -91.26 -4.27
C ILE A 3 96.90 -91.15 -5.79
N LEU A 4 98.05 -90.97 -6.46
CA LEU A 4 98.66 -91.82 -7.51
C LEU A 4 100.11 -91.28 -7.60
N ARG A 5 101.22 -91.84 -7.09
CA ARG A 5 101.70 -93.18 -6.71
C ARG A 5 101.72 -94.19 -7.86
N ASN A 6 102.72 -94.04 -8.74
CA ASN A 6 103.44 -95.04 -9.58
C ASN A 6 104.39 -94.20 -10.47
N LEU A 7 105.72 -94.11 -10.30
CA LEU A 7 106.71 -95.16 -10.13
C LEU A 7 108.02 -94.56 -9.53
N LEU A 8 108.58 -95.23 -8.52
CA LEU A 8 110.01 -95.48 -8.18
C LEU A 8 111.08 -94.47 -8.65
N PHE A 9 112.00 -93.91 -7.86
CA PHE A 9 112.79 -94.45 -6.73
C PHE A 9 113.33 -95.87 -6.92
N VAL A 10 114.38 -95.99 -7.75
CA VAL A 10 115.44 -97.02 -7.68
C VAL A 10 116.72 -96.27 -8.10
N LEU A 11 117.58 -95.84 -7.18
CA LEU A 11 118.69 -96.61 -6.62
C LEU A 11 119.51 -97.33 -7.69
N ASN A 12 120.68 -96.80 -8.06
CA ASN A 12 121.92 -97.55 -8.34
C ASN A 12 122.88 -96.60 -9.07
N ILE A 13 123.95 -96.12 -8.45
CA ILE A 13 125.16 -96.89 -8.15
C ILE A 13 125.68 -97.57 -9.42
N ALA A 14 126.72 -96.99 -10.03
CA ALA A 14 127.96 -97.69 -10.35
C ALA A 14 128.88 -96.76 -11.16
N PHE A 15 129.65 -95.96 -10.44
CA PHE A 15 131.07 -95.89 -10.76
C PHE A 15 131.59 -97.32 -10.63
N ILE A 16 132.27 -97.88 -11.64
CA ILE A 16 133.32 -98.92 -11.59
C ILE A 16 133.34 -99.83 -12.84
N ARG A 17 134.45 -99.67 -13.56
CA ARG A 17 135.30 -100.68 -14.21
C ARG A 17 134.72 -101.60 -15.29
N GLY A 18 135.24 -101.35 -16.49
CA GLY A 18 135.47 -102.34 -17.54
C GLY A 18 136.75 -102.01 -18.32
N LEU A 19 137.83 -101.67 -17.62
CA LEU A 19 139.20 -101.91 -18.12
C LEU A 19 139.46 -103.42 -17.92
N VAL A 20 139.93 -104.13 -18.95
CA VAL A 20 140.78 -105.36 -18.95
C VAL A 20 140.76 -105.94 -20.38
N PHE A 21 141.82 -105.78 -21.19
CA PHE A 21 143.07 -106.58 -21.31
C PHE A 21 142.84 -107.92 -22.07
N PRO A 22 143.83 -108.51 -22.82
CA PRO A 22 145.25 -108.52 -22.46
C PRO A 22 146.23 -108.40 -23.69
N THR A 23 147.40 -107.76 -23.53
CA THR A 23 148.77 -108.34 -23.30
C THR A 23 149.53 -108.81 -24.54
N THR A 24 150.80 -108.36 -24.62
CA THR A 24 152.02 -109.17 -24.93
C THR A 24 152.13 -109.75 -26.36
N THR A 25 153.25 -109.77 -27.09
CA THR A 25 154.69 -109.73 -26.77
C THR A 25 155.50 -109.99 -28.06
N ILE A 26 156.80 -109.62 -28.04
CA ILE A 26 157.96 -110.31 -28.70
C ILE A 26 158.08 -110.13 -30.24
N THR A 27 159.00 -109.33 -30.81
CA THR A 27 160.45 -109.57 -31.13
C THR A 27 160.77 -110.90 -31.84
N PRO A 28 161.95 -111.11 -32.45
CA PRO A 28 162.84 -110.32 -33.33
C PRO A 28 162.90 -111.05 -34.72
N THR A 29 163.63 -110.68 -35.78
CA THR A 29 165.07 -110.88 -36.02
C THR A 29 165.37 -110.55 -37.50
N THR A 30 166.33 -109.66 -37.72
CA THR A 30 167.52 -109.74 -38.60
C THR A 30 167.45 -110.28 -40.05
N THR A 31 167.91 -109.40 -40.97
CA THR A 31 168.81 -109.61 -42.15
C THR A 31 168.32 -110.38 -43.40
N PRO A 32 168.94 -110.21 -44.61
CA PRO A 32 169.76 -109.09 -45.13
C PRO A 32 169.46 -108.68 -46.61
N CYS A 33 169.99 -107.50 -46.98
CA CYS A 33 170.55 -107.15 -48.29
C CYS A 33 169.67 -106.88 -49.55
N ASN A 34 169.89 -105.68 -50.10
CA ASN A 34 170.01 -105.29 -51.52
C ASN A 34 168.81 -104.80 -52.38
N LYS A 35 168.92 -103.51 -52.73
CA LYS A 35 168.69 -102.82 -54.04
C LYS A 35 167.25 -102.69 -54.64
N VAL A 36 166.61 -101.56 -54.31
CA VAL A 36 165.78 -100.56 -55.08
C VAL A 36 165.06 -100.94 -56.40
N HIS A 37 163.72 -100.72 -56.51
CA HIS A 37 163.02 -100.20 -57.73
C HIS A 37 161.51 -99.74 -57.59
N ASN A 38 161.21 -98.48 -57.98
CA ASN A 38 160.03 -97.84 -58.64
C ASN A 38 158.52 -98.25 -58.48
N SER A 39 158.09 -99.20 -57.64
CA SER A 39 156.67 -99.69 -57.59
C SER A 39 155.75 -99.07 -56.51
N ASP A 40 156.30 -98.48 -55.44
CA ASP A 40 155.52 -98.13 -54.23
C ASP A 40 154.71 -96.82 -54.33
N ILE A 41 154.93 -96.02 -55.37
CA ILE A 41 154.25 -94.72 -55.56
C ILE A 41 152.82 -94.88 -56.10
N MET A 42 152.49 -95.98 -56.79
CA MET A 42 151.15 -96.22 -57.36
C MET A 42 150.10 -96.56 -56.30
N THR A 43 150.48 -97.32 -55.27
CA THR A 43 149.57 -97.81 -54.22
C THR A 43 149.06 -96.68 -53.31
N LEU A 44 149.91 -95.68 -53.04
CA LEU A 44 149.54 -94.50 -52.24
C LEU A 44 148.48 -93.64 -52.93
N ASN A 45 148.57 -93.49 -54.26
CA ASN A 45 147.61 -92.73 -55.05
C ASN A 45 146.21 -93.37 -55.07
N GLN A 46 146.11 -94.69 -54.95
CA GLN A 46 144.83 -95.39 -54.93
C GLN A 46 144.10 -95.26 -53.59
N ILE A 47 144.84 -95.23 -52.48
CA ILE A 47 144.30 -95.00 -51.13
C ILE A 47 143.74 -93.58 -51.01
N LEU A 48 144.49 -92.59 -51.52
CA LEU A 48 144.08 -91.18 -51.44
C LEU A 48 142.74 -90.91 -52.14
N ARG A 49 142.47 -91.63 -53.24
CA ARG A 49 141.22 -91.49 -54.02
C ARG A 49 139.99 -92.04 -53.29
N GLN A 50 140.13 -93.12 -52.53
CA GLN A 50 139.00 -93.69 -51.77
C GLN A 50 138.64 -92.84 -50.55
N GLU A 51 139.64 -92.23 -49.91
CA GLU A 51 139.42 -91.31 -48.78
C GLU A 51 138.58 -90.10 -49.21
N THR A 52 138.85 -89.52 -50.39
CA THR A 52 138.14 -88.33 -50.87
C THR A 52 136.64 -88.58 -51.07
N VAL A 53 136.28 -89.75 -51.60
CA VAL A 53 134.87 -90.13 -51.84
C VAL A 53 134.10 -90.30 -50.54
N LEU A 54 134.71 -90.95 -49.54
CA LEU A 54 134.09 -91.12 -48.22
C LEU A 54 133.92 -89.78 -47.50
N ARG A 55 134.90 -88.87 -47.63
CA ARG A 55 134.84 -87.53 -47.03
C ARG A 55 133.70 -86.70 -47.62
N VAL A 56 133.50 -86.76 -48.95
CA VAL A 56 132.39 -86.06 -49.63
C VAL A 56 131.04 -86.62 -49.20
N LYS A 57 130.90 -87.95 -49.12
CA LYS A 57 129.65 -88.60 -48.67
C LYS A 57 129.28 -88.21 -47.23
N LEU A 58 130.29 -88.16 -46.35
CA LEU A 58 130.12 -87.75 -44.97
C LEU A 58 129.66 -86.28 -44.86
N GLU A 59 130.29 -85.38 -45.61
CA GLU A 59 129.90 -83.96 -45.65
C GLU A 59 128.46 -83.75 -46.16
N GLU A 60 128.02 -84.57 -47.11
CA GLU A 60 126.65 -84.49 -47.64
C GLU A 60 125.62 -84.95 -46.60
N THR A 61 125.87 -86.06 -45.90
CA THR A 61 125.01 -86.50 -44.78
C THR A 61 124.96 -85.49 -43.64
N VAL A 62 126.08 -84.87 -43.28
CA VAL A 62 126.12 -83.84 -42.22
C VAL A 62 125.33 -82.60 -42.64
N ARG A 63 125.42 -82.17 -43.92
CA ARG A 63 124.63 -81.06 -44.43
C ARG A 63 123.13 -81.33 -44.40
N GLN A 64 122.71 -82.54 -44.75
CA GLN A 64 121.28 -82.89 -44.73
C GLN A 64 120.73 -82.94 -43.30
N LEU A 65 121.50 -83.50 -42.35
CA LEU A 65 121.13 -83.52 -40.94
C LEU A 65 121.01 -82.10 -40.36
N MET A 66 121.92 -81.18 -40.73
CA MET A 66 121.85 -79.79 -40.30
C MET A 66 120.63 -79.06 -40.88
N ALA A 67 120.26 -79.34 -42.13
CA ALA A 67 119.06 -78.75 -42.74
C ALA A 67 117.77 -79.22 -42.05
N GLU A 68 117.67 -80.50 -41.71
CA GLU A 68 116.54 -81.05 -40.96
C GLU A 68 116.46 -80.48 -39.54
N PHE A 69 117.60 -80.36 -38.85
CA PHE A 69 117.65 -79.76 -37.52
C PHE A 69 117.13 -78.32 -37.52
N GLU A 70 117.52 -77.53 -38.52
CA GLU A 70 117.10 -76.13 -38.59
C GLU A 70 115.64 -75.95 -39.02
N ASN A 71 115.09 -76.90 -39.78
CA ASN A 71 113.65 -76.94 -40.04
C ASN A 71 112.86 -77.32 -38.78
N MET A 72 113.35 -78.29 -38.00
CA MET A 72 112.75 -78.72 -36.73
C MET A 72 112.74 -77.58 -35.71
N LYS A 73 113.83 -76.81 -35.64
CA LYS A 73 113.96 -75.65 -34.76
C LYS A 73 113.01 -74.50 -35.14
N LYS A 74 112.83 -74.25 -36.44
CA LYS A 74 111.81 -73.30 -36.92
C LYS A 74 110.39 -73.75 -36.57
N GLN A 75 110.09 -75.04 -36.70
CA GLN A 75 108.81 -75.59 -36.27
C GLN A 75 108.60 -75.42 -34.76
N GLN A 76 109.60 -75.73 -33.94
CA GLN A 76 109.48 -75.60 -32.49
C GLN A 76 109.23 -74.15 -32.05
N SER A 77 109.92 -73.19 -32.66
CA SER A 77 109.65 -71.76 -32.46
C SER A 77 108.21 -71.37 -32.85
N ALA A 78 107.67 -71.91 -33.94
CA ALA A 78 106.30 -71.62 -34.35
C ALA A 78 105.28 -72.21 -33.37
N TRP A 79 105.50 -73.44 -32.89
CA TRP A 79 104.66 -74.07 -31.86
C TRP A 79 104.70 -73.30 -30.53
N ASP A 80 105.85 -72.81 -30.10
CA ASP A 80 105.98 -72.03 -28.85
C ASP A 80 105.21 -70.70 -28.92
N ILE A 81 105.25 -70.00 -30.06
CA ILE A 81 104.46 -68.78 -30.28
C ILE A 81 102.95 -69.08 -30.25
N GLN A 82 102.53 -70.19 -30.85
CA GLN A 82 101.12 -70.58 -30.90
C GLN A 82 100.60 -70.99 -29.50
N ILE A 83 101.42 -71.71 -28.72
CA ILE A 83 101.11 -72.08 -27.33
C ILE A 83 101.01 -70.82 -26.45
N SER A 84 101.95 -69.88 -26.58
CA SER A 84 101.91 -68.62 -25.83
C SER A 84 100.64 -67.80 -26.13
N THR A 85 100.25 -67.73 -27.40
CA THR A 85 99.03 -67.03 -27.83
C THR A 85 97.77 -67.69 -27.28
N LEU A 86 97.72 -69.02 -27.24
CA LEU A 86 96.59 -69.78 -26.67
C LEU A 86 96.49 -69.61 -25.14
N ILE A 87 97.64 -69.55 -24.43
CA ILE A 87 97.66 -69.29 -22.99
C ILE A 87 97.09 -67.91 -22.68
N GLN A 88 97.48 -66.88 -23.44
CA GLN A 88 96.95 -65.53 -23.25
C GLN A 88 95.44 -65.47 -23.54
N ALA A 89 94.99 -66.07 -24.64
CA ALA A 89 93.56 -66.14 -24.97
C ALA A 89 92.74 -66.86 -23.90
N LYS A 90 93.30 -67.91 -23.27
CA LYS A 90 92.65 -68.62 -22.17
C LYS A 90 92.57 -67.76 -20.90
N ALA A 91 93.61 -67.01 -20.57
CA ALA A 91 93.60 -66.08 -19.44
C ALA A 91 92.55 -64.98 -19.62
N ASP A 92 92.46 -64.39 -20.82
CA ASP A 92 91.46 -63.37 -21.15
C ASP A 92 90.03 -63.93 -21.05
N GLN A 93 89.80 -65.16 -21.52
CA GLN A 93 88.50 -65.83 -21.38
C GLN A 93 88.11 -66.07 -19.92
N ASP A 94 89.06 -66.39 -19.04
CA ASP A 94 88.80 -66.64 -17.62
C ASP A 94 88.53 -65.35 -16.83
N VAL A 95 89.04 -64.20 -17.29
CA VAL A 95 88.66 -62.88 -16.77
C VAL A 95 87.23 -62.54 -17.20
N LEU A 96 86.90 -62.72 -18.47
CA LEU A 96 85.56 -62.43 -18.99
C LEU A 96 84.49 -63.28 -18.32
N ASN A 97 84.77 -64.58 -18.11
CA ASN A 97 83.84 -65.48 -17.42
C ASN A 97 83.60 -65.08 -15.96
N ARG A 98 84.61 -64.55 -15.25
CA ARG A 98 84.45 -64.03 -13.89
C ARG A 98 83.56 -62.79 -13.86
N GLN A 99 83.81 -61.82 -14.74
CA GLN A 99 82.99 -60.61 -14.84
C GLN A 99 81.53 -60.93 -15.18
N LEU A 100 81.29 -61.90 -16.07
CA LEU A 100 79.94 -62.33 -16.42
C LEU A 100 79.20 -62.92 -15.21
N GLN A 101 79.87 -63.74 -14.39
CA GLN A 101 79.27 -64.29 -13.18
C GLN A 101 78.94 -63.22 -12.15
N GLU A 102 79.83 -62.25 -11.94
CA GLU A 102 79.58 -61.11 -11.04
C GLU A 102 78.35 -60.31 -11.48
N ASN A 103 78.25 -59.98 -12.77
CA ASN A 103 77.09 -59.28 -13.33
C ASN A 103 75.79 -60.07 -13.15
N ILE A 104 75.81 -61.39 -13.40
CA ILE A 104 74.64 -62.26 -13.21
C ILE A 104 74.20 -62.25 -11.73
N THR A 105 75.15 -62.34 -10.79
CA THR A 105 74.82 -62.29 -9.36
C THR A 105 74.24 -60.95 -8.93
N SER A 106 74.80 -59.84 -9.42
CA SER A 106 74.30 -58.49 -9.12
C SER A 106 72.86 -58.30 -9.57
N VAL A 107 72.56 -58.63 -10.84
CA VAL A 107 71.20 -58.52 -11.41
C VAL A 107 70.19 -59.41 -10.69
N ARG A 108 70.63 -60.58 -10.20
CA ARG A 108 69.75 -61.48 -9.45
C ARG A 108 69.36 -60.89 -8.09
N VAL A 109 70.30 -60.24 -7.40
CA VAL A 109 70.03 -59.56 -6.12
C VAL A 109 69.08 -58.37 -6.33
N GLU A 110 69.31 -57.56 -7.36
CA GLU A 110 68.43 -56.41 -7.67
C GLU A 110 66.99 -56.84 -7.97
N ASN A 111 66.81 -57.91 -8.75
CA ASN A 111 65.47 -58.44 -9.04
C ASN A 111 64.74 -58.95 -7.79
N GLU A 112 65.44 -59.58 -6.85
CA GLU A 112 64.81 -60.02 -5.60
C GLU A 112 64.47 -58.82 -4.70
N ASN A 113 65.30 -57.78 -4.65
CA ASN A 113 64.97 -56.53 -3.96
C ASN A 113 63.73 -55.85 -4.57
N LEU A 114 63.67 -55.70 -5.89
CA LEU A 114 62.52 -55.11 -6.59
C LEU A 114 61.22 -55.88 -6.34
N LYS A 115 61.28 -57.22 -6.30
CA LYS A 115 60.11 -58.04 -5.94
C LYS A 115 59.64 -57.77 -4.52
N GLN A 116 60.56 -57.63 -3.57
CA GLN A 116 60.21 -57.32 -2.18
C GLN A 116 59.63 -55.91 -2.02
N GLU A 117 60.19 -54.92 -2.71
CA GLU A 117 59.63 -53.56 -2.76
C GLU A 117 58.21 -53.57 -3.33
N LEU A 118 57.99 -54.29 -4.44
CA LEU A 118 56.69 -54.37 -5.09
C LEU A 118 55.64 -55.09 -4.21
N PHE A 119 56.05 -56.14 -3.49
CA PHE A 119 55.21 -56.82 -2.51
C PHE A 119 54.85 -55.89 -1.34
N THR A 120 55.82 -55.12 -0.85
CA THR A 120 55.62 -54.16 0.24
C THR A 120 54.68 -53.03 -0.17
N ILE A 121 54.83 -52.49 -1.38
CA ILE A 121 53.93 -51.46 -1.93
C ILE A 121 52.51 -52.02 -2.06
N LYS A 122 52.35 -53.21 -2.65
CA LYS A 122 51.03 -53.83 -2.89
C LYS A 122 50.27 -54.17 -1.60
N ASN A 123 50.99 -54.59 -0.56
CA ASN A 123 50.40 -54.98 0.72
C ASN A 123 50.45 -53.90 1.79
N SER A 124 50.97 -52.71 1.47
CA SER A 124 50.91 -51.59 2.40
C SER A 124 49.43 -51.24 2.64
N SER A 125 49.00 -51.48 3.87
CA SER A 125 47.64 -51.20 4.36
C SER A 125 47.24 -49.73 4.18
N PHE A 126 48.20 -48.83 3.96
CA PHE A 126 47.98 -47.41 3.71
C PHE A 126 47.27 -47.12 2.38
N PHE A 127 47.62 -47.81 1.28
CA PHE A 127 46.97 -47.55 -0.02
C PHE A 127 45.53 -48.09 -0.07
N THR A 128 45.28 -49.26 0.52
CA THR A 128 43.93 -49.85 0.50
C THR A 128 42.98 -49.15 1.48
N SER A 129 43.45 -48.78 2.69
CA SER A 129 42.66 -48.03 3.65
C SER A 129 42.45 -46.57 3.23
N GLY A 130 43.45 -45.92 2.66
CA GLY A 130 43.34 -44.56 2.12
C GLY A 130 42.35 -44.48 0.96
N LEU A 131 42.37 -45.45 0.04
CA LEU A 131 41.44 -45.50 -1.09
C LEU A 131 40.00 -45.80 -0.62
N HIS A 132 39.82 -46.69 0.37
CA HIS A 132 38.51 -46.97 0.96
C HIS A 132 37.96 -45.78 1.75
N SER A 133 38.81 -45.07 2.51
CA SER A 133 38.45 -43.83 3.20
C SER A 133 38.02 -42.74 2.20
N CYS A 134 38.74 -42.62 1.08
CA CYS A 134 38.37 -41.70 0.00
C CYS A 134 37.01 -42.07 -0.62
N ASP A 135 36.74 -43.35 -0.88
CA ASP A 135 35.44 -43.83 -1.37
C ASP A 135 34.30 -43.55 -0.37
N CYS A 136 34.55 -43.74 0.93
CA CYS A 136 33.59 -43.42 1.99
C CYS A 136 33.30 -41.91 2.05
N ASN A 137 34.33 -41.07 1.95
CA ASN A 137 34.17 -39.62 1.92
C ASN A 137 33.40 -39.17 0.68
N ILE A 138 33.69 -39.74 -0.49
CA ILE A 138 32.96 -39.45 -1.74
C ILE A 138 31.49 -39.84 -1.60
N LYS A 139 31.19 -41.01 -1.02
CA LYS A 139 29.80 -41.43 -0.75
C LYS A 139 29.10 -40.48 0.22
N ASN A 140 29.78 -40.06 1.30
CA ASN A 140 29.21 -39.11 2.26
C ASN A 140 28.90 -37.76 1.61
N VAL A 141 29.85 -37.19 0.85
CA VAL A 141 29.65 -35.94 0.09
C VAL A 141 28.51 -36.08 -0.92
N THR A 142 28.38 -37.24 -1.57
CA THR A 142 27.28 -37.49 -2.52
C THR A 142 25.93 -37.52 -1.81
N GLN A 143 25.86 -38.09 -0.61
CA GLN A 143 24.64 -38.10 0.20
C GLN A 143 24.28 -36.69 0.68
N GLU A 144 25.24 -35.96 1.26
CA GLU A 144 25.05 -34.56 1.70
C GLU A 144 24.57 -33.67 0.54
N LEU A 145 25.13 -33.85 -0.66
CA LEU A 145 24.70 -33.14 -1.85
C LEU A 145 23.26 -33.49 -2.27
N THR A 146 22.85 -34.75 -2.07
CA THR A 146 21.49 -35.21 -2.38
C THR A 146 20.47 -34.66 -1.39
N ASP A 147 20.82 -34.64 -0.11
CA ASP A 147 20.02 -34.06 0.96
C ASP A 147 19.88 -32.54 0.76
N PHE A 148 20.98 -31.86 0.41
CA PHE A 148 20.98 -30.44 0.05
C PHE A 148 20.07 -30.15 -1.15
N LYS A 149 20.16 -30.93 -2.24
CA LYS A 149 19.27 -30.77 -3.41
C LYS A 149 17.80 -30.94 -3.03
N THR A 150 17.50 -31.88 -2.15
CA THR A 150 16.13 -32.12 -1.68
C THR A 150 15.62 -30.94 -0.86
N SER A 151 16.44 -30.44 0.08
CA SER A 151 16.14 -29.22 0.86
C SER A 151 15.93 -28.00 -0.05
N PHE A 152 16.81 -27.81 -1.03
CA PHE A 152 16.70 -26.72 -2.02
C PHE A 152 15.41 -26.81 -2.84
N ARG A 153 14.97 -28.02 -3.19
CA ARG A 153 13.69 -28.23 -3.90
C ARG A 153 12.50 -27.83 -3.04
N TYR A 154 12.49 -28.21 -1.75
CA TYR A 154 11.43 -27.75 -0.83
C TYR A 154 11.44 -26.24 -0.66
N MET A 155 12.61 -25.62 -0.53
CA MET A 155 12.75 -24.17 -0.46
C MET A 155 12.21 -23.49 -1.72
N THR A 156 12.47 -24.05 -2.90
CA THR A 156 11.97 -23.55 -4.18
C THR A 156 10.44 -23.62 -4.25
N LEU A 157 9.84 -24.72 -3.79
CA LEU A 157 8.38 -24.86 -3.75
C LEU A 157 7.73 -23.85 -2.78
N SER A 158 8.32 -23.66 -1.59
CA SER A 158 7.86 -22.63 -0.65
C SER A 158 7.99 -21.23 -1.24
N LEU A 159 9.06 -20.95 -2.00
CA LEU A 159 9.22 -19.67 -2.68
C LEU A 159 8.12 -19.44 -3.73
N LEU A 160 7.75 -20.48 -4.48
CA LEU A 160 6.66 -20.42 -5.46
C LEU A 160 5.31 -20.14 -4.80
N ASP A 161 5.01 -20.78 -3.66
CA ASP A 161 3.79 -20.54 -2.89
C ASP A 161 3.72 -19.10 -2.35
N ILE A 162 4.86 -18.56 -1.90
CA ILE A 162 4.96 -17.15 -1.48
C ILE A 162 4.73 -16.21 -2.66
N GLN A 163 5.28 -16.51 -3.84
CA GLN A 163 5.05 -15.71 -5.05
C GLN A 163 3.57 -15.69 -5.43
N GLN A 164 2.91 -16.85 -5.45
CA GLN A 164 1.48 -16.94 -5.72
C GLN A 164 0.66 -16.10 -4.73
N LYS A 165 0.94 -16.21 -3.43
CA LYS A 165 0.27 -15.40 -2.39
C LYS A 165 0.53 -13.91 -2.55
N THR A 166 1.70 -13.53 -3.06
CA THR A 166 2.03 -12.14 -3.35
C THR A 166 1.21 -11.61 -4.51
N ASP A 167 1.02 -12.41 -5.57
CA ASP A 167 0.18 -12.07 -6.72
C ASP A 167 -1.29 -11.95 -6.31
N GLU A 168 -1.82 -12.91 -5.53
CA GLU A 168 -3.18 -12.84 -4.99
C GLU A 168 -3.39 -11.61 -4.10
N MET A 169 -2.37 -11.24 -3.32
CA MET A 169 -2.42 -10.03 -2.50
C MET A 169 -2.39 -8.76 -3.36
N GLN A 170 -1.63 -8.75 -4.45
CA GLN A 170 -1.59 -7.65 -5.41
C GLN A 170 -2.95 -7.46 -6.09
N ASP A 171 -3.60 -8.55 -6.52
CA ASP A 171 -4.95 -8.49 -7.11
C ASP A 171 -5.98 -7.91 -6.13
N ARG A 172 -5.90 -8.29 -4.85
CA ARG A 172 -6.75 -7.74 -3.79
C ARG A 172 -6.51 -6.24 -3.58
N ILE A 173 -5.26 -5.79 -3.60
CA ILE A 173 -4.90 -4.37 -3.50
C ILE A 173 -5.44 -3.59 -4.70
N ASP A 174 -5.35 -4.14 -5.90
CA ASP A 174 -5.85 -3.51 -7.12
C ASP A 174 -7.38 -3.38 -7.09
N ASP A 175 -8.10 -4.41 -6.65
CA ASP A 175 -9.56 -4.33 -6.50
C ASP A 175 -9.99 -3.31 -5.44
N GLN A 176 -9.30 -3.27 -4.29
CA GLN A 176 -9.54 -2.24 -3.28
C GLN A 176 -9.27 -0.84 -3.83
N SER A 177 -8.21 -0.66 -4.62
CA SER A 177 -7.88 0.62 -5.25
C SER A 177 -8.95 1.07 -6.25
N ARG A 178 -9.52 0.15 -7.03
CA ARG A 178 -10.66 0.45 -7.92
C ARG A 178 -11.91 0.83 -7.13
N ASN A 179 -12.18 0.17 -6.01
CA ASN A 179 -13.33 0.49 -5.17
C ASN A 179 -13.19 1.85 -4.49
N LEU A 180 -12.00 2.20 -3.99
CA LEU A 180 -11.69 3.54 -3.46
C LEU A 180 -11.89 4.62 -4.54
N THR A 181 -11.40 4.38 -5.76
CA THR A 181 -11.58 5.31 -6.88
C THR A 181 -13.06 5.55 -7.20
N LYS A 182 -13.90 4.49 -7.15
CA LYS A 182 -15.35 4.62 -7.33
C LYS A 182 -16.01 5.42 -6.20
N GLN A 183 -15.55 5.23 -4.96
CA GLN A 183 -16.03 6.01 -3.80
C GLN A 183 -15.65 7.49 -3.94
N ASP A 184 -14.42 7.80 -4.34
CA ASP A 184 -13.96 9.18 -4.56
C ASP A 184 -14.79 9.89 -5.64
N ALA A 185 -15.09 9.21 -6.75
CA ALA A 185 -15.96 9.75 -7.78
C ALA A 185 -17.37 10.06 -7.25
N ALA A 186 -17.95 9.17 -6.44
CA ALA A 186 -19.24 9.39 -5.81
C ALA A 186 -19.20 10.57 -4.82
N ILE A 187 -18.15 10.66 -4.00
CA ILE A 187 -17.94 11.78 -3.06
C ILE A 187 -17.85 13.10 -3.83
N LEU A 188 -17.12 13.15 -4.94
CA LEU A 188 -16.98 14.34 -5.78
C LEU A 188 -18.33 14.80 -6.33
N THR A 189 -19.12 13.88 -6.91
CA THR A 189 -20.47 14.19 -7.39
C THR A 189 -21.39 14.69 -6.26
N THR A 190 -21.23 14.14 -5.05
CA THR A 190 -22.02 14.56 -3.88
C THR A 190 -21.63 15.98 -3.44
N ALA A 191 -20.33 16.29 -3.43
CA ALA A 191 -19.80 17.61 -3.10
C ALA A 191 -20.28 18.67 -4.11
N GLU A 192 -20.25 18.37 -5.41
CA GLU A 192 -20.78 19.25 -6.47
C GLU A 192 -22.28 19.54 -6.28
N ASN A 193 -23.06 18.52 -5.92
CA ASN A 193 -24.48 18.69 -5.64
C ASN A 193 -24.73 19.60 -4.42
N LEU A 194 -23.93 19.46 -3.35
CA LEU A 194 -24.01 20.33 -2.18
C LEU A 194 -23.65 21.78 -2.51
N GLU A 195 -22.62 21.99 -3.34
CA GLU A 195 -22.20 23.31 -3.81
C GLU A 195 -23.33 23.99 -4.60
N ARG A 196 -24.05 23.22 -5.43
CA ARG A 196 -25.21 23.72 -6.19
C ARG A 196 -26.42 24.06 -5.31
N ILE A 197 -26.59 23.38 -4.18
CA ILE A 197 -27.70 23.63 -3.23
C ILE A 197 -27.42 24.84 -2.33
N ARG A 198 -26.15 25.07 -1.96
CA ARG A 198 -25.73 26.18 -1.09
C ARG A 198 -26.37 27.55 -1.42
N PRO A 199 -26.32 28.07 -2.66
CA PRO A 199 -26.90 29.38 -2.96
C PRO A 199 -28.44 29.40 -2.83
N LYS A 200 -29.11 28.26 -3.07
CA LYS A 200 -30.57 28.17 -2.91
C LYS A 200 -30.96 28.27 -1.43
N VAL A 201 -30.19 27.62 -0.55
CA VAL A 201 -30.39 27.70 0.90
C VAL A 201 -30.16 29.14 1.39
N GLU A 202 -29.11 29.80 0.91
CA GLU A 202 -28.85 31.20 1.30
C GLU A 202 -29.92 32.17 0.79
N LYS A 203 -30.45 31.94 -0.42
CA LYS A 203 -31.58 32.70 -0.95
C LYS A 203 -32.82 32.56 -0.05
N VAL A 204 -33.20 31.34 0.30
CA VAL A 204 -34.36 31.08 1.18
C VAL A 204 -34.15 31.69 2.57
N ARG A 205 -32.92 31.64 3.09
CA ARG A 205 -32.55 32.26 4.37
C ARG A 205 -32.79 33.77 4.33
N ASN A 206 -32.35 34.45 3.27
CA ASN A 206 -32.53 35.88 3.12
C ASN A 206 -34.01 36.25 2.99
N GLU A 207 -34.77 35.53 2.15
CA GLU A 207 -36.23 35.73 2.03
C GLU A 207 -36.97 35.53 3.36
N THR A 208 -36.54 34.56 4.17
CA THR A 208 -37.10 34.33 5.52
C THR A 208 -36.81 35.49 6.47
N SER A 209 -35.62 36.08 6.37
CA SER A 209 -35.25 37.27 7.15
C SER A 209 -36.09 38.49 6.78
N ASP A 210 -36.32 38.69 5.48
CA ASP A 210 -37.15 39.80 4.97
C ASP A 210 -38.61 39.64 5.41
N LEU A 211 -39.18 38.44 5.24
CA LEU A 211 -40.53 38.12 5.71
C LEU A 211 -40.70 38.36 7.22
N LYS A 212 -39.69 38.06 8.03
CA LYS A 212 -39.71 38.32 9.48
C LYS A 212 -39.75 39.82 9.78
N SER A 213 -39.02 40.64 9.03
CA SER A 213 -39.05 42.11 9.16
C SER A 213 -40.43 42.66 8.83
N ASP A 214 -41.05 42.19 7.75
CA ASP A 214 -42.37 42.63 7.35
C ASP A 214 -43.46 42.19 8.34
N LEU A 215 -43.35 40.99 8.93
CA LEU A 215 -44.26 40.54 9.99
C LEU A 215 -44.25 41.48 11.20
N LEU A 216 -43.07 41.95 11.62
CA LEU A 216 -42.95 42.92 12.72
C LEU A 216 -43.62 44.26 12.39
N LYS A 217 -43.48 44.74 11.14
CA LYS A 217 -44.15 45.97 10.69
C LYS A 217 -45.67 45.80 10.70
N ILE A 218 -46.17 44.65 10.27
CA ILE A 218 -47.61 44.34 10.30
C ILE A 218 -48.13 44.30 11.73
N GLN A 219 -47.42 43.66 12.65
CA GLN A 219 -47.80 43.63 14.07
C GLN A 219 -47.88 45.03 14.68
N HIS A 220 -46.93 45.92 14.38
CA HIS A 220 -46.97 47.29 14.88
C HIS A 220 -48.19 48.05 14.37
N LYS A 221 -48.48 47.95 13.06
CA LYS A 221 -49.68 48.54 12.46
C LYS A 221 -50.97 47.96 13.02
N GLN A 222 -51.01 46.67 13.32
CA GLN A 222 -52.18 46.03 13.93
C GLN A 222 -52.49 46.62 15.31
N ASN A 223 -51.45 46.82 16.14
CA ASN A 223 -51.60 47.46 17.44
C ASN A 223 -52.07 48.92 17.30
N GLU A 224 -51.53 49.66 16.33
CA GLU A 224 -51.96 51.05 16.03
C GLU A 224 -53.46 51.10 15.68
N VAL A 225 -53.90 50.25 14.75
CA VAL A 225 -55.32 50.14 14.37
C VAL A 225 -56.21 49.78 15.57
N GLU A 226 -55.78 48.86 16.43
CA GLU A 226 -56.53 48.49 17.64
C GLU A 226 -56.72 49.68 18.58
N THR A 227 -55.68 50.50 18.77
CA THR A 227 -55.78 51.73 19.58
C THR A 227 -56.74 52.75 18.97
N ASP A 228 -56.74 52.92 17.65
CA ASP A 228 -57.66 53.84 16.97
C ASP A 228 -59.12 53.37 17.06
N ILE A 229 -59.36 52.06 16.93
CA ILE A 229 -60.70 51.48 17.13
C ILE A 229 -61.22 51.79 18.55
N LEU A 230 -60.38 51.64 19.57
CA LEU A 230 -60.76 51.95 20.96
C LEU A 230 -61.12 53.44 21.14
N ARG A 231 -60.33 54.34 20.55
CA ARG A 231 -60.59 55.78 20.59
C ARG A 231 -61.89 56.14 19.88
N LEU A 232 -62.12 55.59 18.69
CA LEU A 232 -63.35 55.80 17.93
C LEU A 232 -64.57 55.29 18.69
N LYS A 233 -64.49 54.08 19.27
CA LYS A 233 -65.57 53.50 20.08
C LYS A 233 -65.95 54.41 21.25
N THR A 234 -64.95 54.94 21.95
CA THR A 234 -65.14 55.88 23.07
C THR A 234 -65.79 57.20 22.62
N ASN A 235 -65.42 57.71 21.44
CA ASN A 235 -66.04 58.91 20.90
C ASN A 235 -67.49 58.68 20.50
N VAL A 236 -67.80 57.55 19.85
CA VAL A 236 -69.16 57.19 19.43
C VAL A 236 -70.09 57.08 20.65
N THR A 237 -69.66 56.45 21.74
CA THR A 237 -70.47 56.36 22.97
C THR A 237 -70.76 57.75 23.55
N LYS A 238 -69.77 58.65 23.56
CA LYS A 238 -69.91 60.01 24.09
C LYS A 238 -70.89 60.88 23.31
N PHE A 239 -70.99 60.72 21.99
CA PHE A 239 -71.96 61.47 21.17
C PHE A 239 -73.39 60.90 21.27
N SER A 240 -73.52 59.60 21.58
CA SER A 240 -74.82 58.94 21.75
C SER A 240 -75.57 59.39 23.02
N GLU A 241 -74.89 60.00 23.99
CA GLU A 241 -75.45 60.42 25.28
C GLU A 241 -76.29 61.70 25.25
N LYS A 242 -76.19 62.51 24.19
CA LYS A 242 -76.89 63.79 24.13
C LYS A 242 -78.26 63.63 23.48
N VAL A 243 -79.31 64.06 24.17
CA VAL A 243 -80.65 64.18 23.61
C VAL A 243 -81.19 65.56 23.93
N ALA A 244 -81.54 66.33 22.90
CA ALA A 244 -82.12 67.65 23.06
C ALA A 244 -82.92 68.03 21.81
N PHE A 245 -84.08 68.64 22.00
CA PHE A 245 -84.86 69.17 20.90
C PHE A 245 -85.48 70.52 21.27
N THR A 246 -85.77 71.31 20.23
CA THR A 246 -86.61 72.50 20.30
C THR A 246 -87.33 72.61 18.98
N ALA A 247 -88.64 72.78 19.04
CA ALA A 247 -89.49 72.96 17.88
C ALA A 247 -90.50 74.07 18.12
N THR A 248 -90.88 74.76 17.05
CA THR A 248 -91.76 75.93 17.09
C THR A 248 -92.85 75.84 16.02
N VAL A 249 -93.80 76.77 16.08
CA VAL A 249 -94.81 76.99 15.04
C VAL A 249 -94.56 78.35 14.40
N THR A 250 -94.31 78.38 13.09
CA THR A 250 -93.96 79.60 12.35
C THR A 250 -95.12 80.22 11.58
N GLN A 251 -96.31 79.60 11.62
CA GLN A 251 -97.52 80.09 10.94
C GLN A 251 -98.66 80.31 11.93
N ASP A 252 -99.60 81.20 11.59
CA ASP A 252 -100.83 81.36 12.36
C ASP A 252 -101.60 80.04 12.40
N MET A 253 -102.05 79.63 13.59
CA MET A 253 -102.77 78.37 13.76
C MET A 253 -103.97 78.51 14.69
N THR A 254 -104.98 77.68 14.45
CA THR A 254 -106.11 77.47 15.36
C THR A 254 -106.15 76.00 15.71
N SER A 255 -106.13 75.66 17.00
CA SER A 255 -106.19 74.28 17.46
C SER A 255 -107.60 73.90 17.90
N GLN A 256 -107.97 72.63 17.74
CA GLN A 256 -109.21 72.09 18.26
C GLN A 256 -109.02 71.50 19.66
N SER A 257 -110.08 71.51 20.48
CA SER A 257 -110.07 70.80 21.77
C SER A 257 -109.90 69.29 21.53
N GLY A 258 -109.02 68.67 22.31
CA GLY A 258 -108.63 67.26 22.17
C GLY A 258 -107.48 66.99 21.21
N GLN A 259 -107.04 67.98 20.42
CA GLN A 259 -106.01 67.82 19.40
C GLN A 259 -104.58 67.81 20.02
N THR A 260 -103.68 67.02 19.45
CA THR A 260 -102.23 67.17 19.69
C THR A 260 -101.71 68.43 18.99
N LEU A 261 -101.02 69.29 19.73
CA LEU A 261 -100.38 70.46 19.16
C LEU A 261 -99.04 70.08 18.51
N VAL A 262 -98.93 70.31 17.22
CA VAL A 262 -97.73 69.97 16.42
C VAL A 262 -96.87 71.21 16.24
N PHE A 263 -95.57 71.09 16.50
CA PHE A 263 -94.56 72.13 16.29
C PHE A 263 -93.66 71.70 15.12
N PRO A 264 -94.03 72.02 13.87
CA PRO A 264 -93.38 71.44 12.69
C PRO A 264 -91.98 72.01 12.42
N HIS A 265 -91.69 73.21 12.90
CA HIS A 265 -90.41 73.87 12.64
C HIS A 265 -89.37 73.48 13.70
N ILE A 266 -88.48 72.55 13.34
CA ILE A 266 -87.46 72.01 14.24
C ILE A 266 -86.22 72.91 14.25
N ILE A 267 -85.88 73.48 15.41
CA ILE A 267 -84.64 74.24 15.63
C ILE A 267 -83.50 73.30 16.05
N THR A 268 -83.79 72.30 16.87
CA THR A 268 -82.80 71.32 17.34
C THR A 268 -83.49 69.97 17.51
N ASN A 269 -82.79 68.89 17.16
CA ASN A 269 -83.27 67.51 17.36
C ASN A 269 -82.09 66.54 17.53
N VAL A 270 -81.17 66.87 18.44
CA VAL A 270 -80.04 66.01 18.81
C VAL A 270 -80.59 64.75 19.45
N GLY A 271 -80.14 63.59 18.95
CA GLY A 271 -80.68 62.29 19.33
C GLY A 271 -81.93 61.87 18.52
N GLY A 272 -82.55 62.78 17.75
CA GLY A 272 -83.63 62.42 16.83
C GLY A 272 -84.97 62.02 17.48
N GLY A 273 -85.18 62.37 18.76
CA GLY A 273 -86.37 61.95 19.51
C GLY A 273 -87.67 62.68 19.13
N TYR A 274 -87.60 63.90 18.60
CA TYR A 274 -88.79 64.68 18.26
C TYR A 274 -89.23 64.47 16.80
N ASN A 275 -90.53 64.24 16.59
CA ASN A 275 -91.13 64.11 15.26
C ASN A 275 -92.03 65.31 14.94
N GLY A 276 -91.53 66.20 14.06
CA GLY A 276 -92.22 67.43 13.66
C GLY A 276 -93.53 67.24 12.88
N ASN A 277 -93.82 66.04 12.37
CA ASN A 277 -95.10 65.76 11.71
C ASN A 277 -96.20 65.39 12.72
N THR A 278 -95.82 64.89 13.89
CA THR A 278 -96.77 64.36 14.90
C THR A 278 -96.85 65.22 16.16
N GLY A 279 -95.85 66.06 16.42
CA GLY A 279 -95.75 66.83 17.66
C GLY A 279 -95.21 66.02 18.84
N VAL A 280 -94.79 64.77 18.62
CA VAL A 280 -94.44 63.82 19.67
C VAL A 280 -92.93 63.69 19.82
N PHE A 281 -92.45 63.80 21.05
CA PHE A 281 -91.12 63.36 21.44
C PHE A 281 -91.17 61.90 21.90
N THR A 282 -90.25 61.07 21.41
CA THR A 282 -90.04 59.68 21.84
C THR A 282 -88.64 59.55 22.44
N ALA A 283 -88.57 59.08 23.70
CA ALA A 283 -87.31 58.88 24.39
C ALA A 283 -86.45 57.82 23.68
N GLN A 284 -85.24 58.19 23.28
CA GLN A 284 -84.29 57.31 22.57
C GLN A 284 -83.38 56.52 23.52
N ARG A 285 -83.57 56.71 24.82
CA ARG A 285 -82.87 56.04 25.92
C ARG A 285 -83.56 56.34 27.24
N ASP A 286 -83.18 55.59 28.25
CA ASP A 286 -83.63 55.81 29.62
C ASP A 286 -82.94 57.06 30.21
N GLY A 287 -83.67 57.84 30.99
CA GLY A 287 -83.10 58.99 31.69
C GLY A 287 -84.12 59.99 32.21
N VAL A 288 -83.61 61.04 32.86
CA VAL A 288 -84.43 62.16 33.36
C VAL A 288 -84.46 63.24 32.29
N TYR A 289 -85.64 63.58 31.82
CA TYR A 289 -85.84 64.59 30.79
C TYR A 289 -86.52 65.83 31.36
N VAL A 290 -86.11 67.00 30.89
CA VAL A 290 -86.81 68.26 31.16
C VAL A 290 -87.51 68.70 29.89
N PHE A 291 -88.78 69.08 30.01
CA PHE A 291 -89.58 69.62 28.92
C PHE A 291 -90.08 71.00 29.26
N PHE A 292 -90.21 71.85 28.24
CA PHE A 292 -90.69 73.23 28.33
C PHE A 292 -91.66 73.47 27.20
N CYS A 293 -92.80 74.09 27.50
CA CYS A 293 -93.74 74.52 26.49
C CYS A 293 -94.20 75.93 26.80
N LYS A 294 -94.24 76.75 25.76
CA LYS A 294 -94.78 78.10 25.78
C LYS A 294 -95.89 78.17 24.74
N ILE A 295 -97.07 78.60 25.17
CA ILE A 295 -98.19 78.88 24.30
C ILE A 295 -98.68 80.31 24.49
N THR A 296 -98.89 81.04 23.40
CA THR A 296 -99.50 82.38 23.41
C THR A 296 -100.80 82.38 22.61
N GLY A 297 -101.89 82.80 23.27
CA GLY A 297 -103.19 82.99 22.63
C GLY A 297 -103.27 84.32 21.89
N ARG A 298 -104.08 84.33 20.83
CA ARG A 298 -104.44 85.52 20.04
C ARG A 298 -105.70 86.21 20.59
N ASP A 299 -105.94 87.45 20.19
CA ASP A 299 -107.06 88.27 20.63
C ASP A 299 -108.42 87.60 20.36
N ASN A 300 -109.38 87.83 21.27
CA ASN A 300 -110.78 87.39 21.16
C ASN A 300 -110.96 85.87 20.94
N SER A 301 -110.10 85.03 21.52
CA SER A 301 -110.06 83.58 21.22
C SER A 301 -110.61 82.66 22.33
N GLY A 302 -111.03 83.19 23.48
CA GLY A 302 -111.42 82.37 24.64
C GLY A 302 -110.21 81.81 25.39
N ASP A 303 -110.45 81.06 26.47
CA ASP A 303 -109.37 80.41 27.21
C ASP A 303 -108.75 79.30 26.34
N ILE A 304 -107.42 79.19 26.35
CA ILE A 304 -106.71 78.06 25.76
C ILE A 304 -106.12 77.23 26.88
N ARG A 305 -106.31 75.91 26.85
CA ARG A 305 -105.76 74.99 27.86
C ARG A 305 -104.95 73.90 27.21
N PHE A 306 -103.75 73.66 27.73
CA PHE A 306 -102.84 72.63 27.21
C PHE A 306 -102.20 71.80 28.31
N GLU A 307 -101.85 70.57 27.96
CA GLU A 307 -101.40 69.54 28.88
C GLU A 307 -100.13 68.87 28.33
N PHE A 308 -99.14 68.65 29.20
CA PHE A 308 -98.09 67.67 28.91
C PHE A 308 -98.69 66.28 29.06
N ILE A 309 -98.68 65.50 27.98
CA ILE A 309 -99.11 64.11 27.97
C ILE A 309 -97.89 63.21 28.00
N LEU A 310 -97.84 62.26 28.94
CA LEU A 310 -96.90 61.15 28.95
C LEU A 310 -97.68 59.85 28.71
N ASN A 311 -97.38 59.15 27.61
CA ASN A 311 -98.01 57.87 27.25
C ASN A 311 -99.55 57.88 27.33
N GLY A 312 -100.17 58.99 26.93
CA GLY A 312 -101.63 59.15 26.91
C GLY A 312 -102.23 59.71 28.21
N SER A 313 -101.44 59.82 29.29
CA SER A 313 -101.88 60.39 30.57
C SER A 313 -101.41 61.85 30.70
N ALA A 314 -102.35 62.76 31.00
CA ALA A 314 -102.04 64.15 31.30
C ALA A 314 -101.28 64.30 32.62
N LYS A 315 -100.19 65.06 32.60
CA LYS A 315 -99.32 65.33 33.76
C LYS A 315 -99.40 66.77 34.25
N THR A 316 -99.89 67.68 33.43
CA THR A 316 -100.11 69.08 33.78
C THR A 316 -101.41 69.58 33.16
N HIS A 317 -101.93 70.68 33.66
CA HIS A 317 -103.03 71.41 33.04
C HIS A 317 -102.73 72.91 33.11
N ASN A 318 -102.45 73.52 31.96
CA ASN A 318 -101.94 74.88 31.85
C ASN A 318 -102.98 75.78 31.17
N LEU A 319 -103.22 76.96 31.72
CA LEU A 319 -104.18 77.93 31.21
C LEU A 319 -103.47 79.11 30.56
N VAL A 320 -103.83 79.41 29.33
CA VAL A 320 -103.68 80.72 28.71
C VAL A 320 -105.00 81.47 28.93
N TYR A 321 -104.97 82.51 29.77
CA TYR A 321 -106.17 83.24 30.15
C TYR A 321 -106.71 84.08 29.00
N GLY A 322 -107.92 83.79 28.52
CA GLY A 322 -108.50 84.40 27.33
C GLY A 322 -109.46 85.56 27.59
N ARG A 323 -109.94 85.72 28.83
CA ARG A 323 -110.92 86.74 29.23
C ARG A 323 -110.25 88.07 29.61
N SER A 324 -109.44 88.61 28.70
CA SER A 324 -108.68 89.85 28.90
C SER A 324 -108.88 90.80 27.71
N THR A 325 -108.91 92.11 27.97
CA THR A 325 -108.99 93.15 26.94
C THR A 325 -107.68 93.35 26.17
N HIS A 326 -106.60 92.68 26.57
CA HIS A 326 -105.32 92.77 25.86
C HIS A 326 -105.17 91.62 24.88
N PRO A 327 -104.52 91.85 23.72
CA PRO A 327 -104.55 90.92 22.60
C PRO A 327 -103.66 89.67 22.75
N TYR A 328 -102.64 89.68 23.61
CA TYR A 328 -101.65 88.61 23.70
C TYR A 328 -101.45 88.13 25.13
N ARG A 329 -101.60 86.82 25.34
CA ARG A 329 -101.47 86.17 26.65
C ARG A 329 -100.69 84.89 26.49
N THR A 330 -99.64 84.75 27.29
CA THR A 330 -98.73 83.62 27.24
C THR A 330 -98.87 82.79 28.50
N SER A 331 -98.87 81.48 28.34
CA SER A 331 -98.71 80.53 29.42
C SER A 331 -97.54 79.61 29.08
N SER A 332 -96.64 79.46 30.03
CA SER A 332 -95.50 78.57 29.91
C SER A 332 -95.44 77.65 31.11
N ASN A 333 -95.04 76.41 30.87
CA ASN A 333 -94.78 75.47 31.94
C ASN A 333 -93.62 74.54 31.55
N SER A 334 -92.98 73.98 32.58
CA SER A 334 -91.94 72.98 32.44
C SER A 334 -92.25 71.76 33.30
N ILE A 335 -91.86 70.59 32.83
CA ILE A 335 -91.99 69.34 33.59
C ILE A 335 -90.70 68.53 33.50
N VAL A 336 -90.33 67.90 34.62
CA VAL A 336 -89.24 66.92 34.68
C VAL A 336 -89.87 65.53 34.75
N LEU A 337 -89.45 64.62 33.86
CA LEU A 337 -89.99 63.27 33.75
C LEU A 337 -88.85 62.25 33.68
N GLN A 338 -88.92 61.20 34.49
CA GLN A 338 -88.13 59.98 34.25
C GLN A 338 -88.78 59.22 33.11
N LEU A 339 -88.05 59.00 32.02
CA LEU A 339 -88.51 58.26 30.85
C LEU A 339 -87.67 57.01 30.65
N THR A 340 -88.32 56.00 30.07
CA THR A 340 -87.70 54.79 29.52
C THR A 340 -87.68 54.87 27.99
N HIS A 341 -86.76 54.16 27.35
CA HIS A 341 -86.68 54.09 25.90
C HIS A 341 -88.05 53.72 25.29
N GLY A 342 -88.56 54.59 24.41
CA GLY A 342 -89.85 54.44 23.75
C GLY A 342 -91.00 55.23 24.39
N ASP A 343 -90.83 55.78 25.59
CA ASP A 343 -91.83 56.66 26.21
C ASP A 343 -92.07 57.90 25.36
N ARG A 344 -93.32 58.34 25.30
CA ARG A 344 -93.76 59.42 24.42
C ARG A 344 -94.33 60.60 25.19
N VAL A 345 -93.83 61.79 24.87
CA VAL A 345 -94.28 63.06 25.45
C VAL A 345 -94.75 64.01 24.36
N TRP A 346 -95.92 64.61 24.53
CA TRP A 346 -96.45 65.62 23.60
C TRP A 346 -97.38 66.61 24.29
N ILE A 347 -97.72 67.69 23.58
CA ILE A 347 -98.66 68.70 24.04
C ILE A 347 -100.03 68.40 23.47
N LYS A 348 -101.04 68.31 24.33
CA LYS A 348 -102.45 68.16 23.92
C LYS A 348 -103.25 69.37 24.38
N MET A 349 -104.10 69.87 23.50
CA MET A 349 -105.02 70.96 23.79
C MET A 349 -106.24 70.37 24.50
N SER A 350 -106.43 70.64 25.79
CA SER A 350 -107.68 70.30 26.47
C SER A 350 -108.79 71.27 26.09
N GLU A 351 -108.44 72.53 25.83
CA GLU A 351 -109.29 73.53 25.19
C GLU A 351 -108.50 74.24 24.08
N GLY A 352 -108.99 74.13 22.85
CA GLY A 352 -108.35 74.73 21.68
C GLY A 352 -108.69 76.21 21.50
N GLY A 353 -107.93 76.90 20.65
CA GLY A 353 -108.19 78.30 20.33
C GLY A 353 -107.23 78.84 19.28
N LYS A 354 -107.27 80.16 19.07
CA LYS A 354 -106.40 80.85 18.12
C LYS A 354 -105.06 81.18 18.76
N HIS A 355 -103.98 80.74 18.14
CA HIS A 355 -102.62 80.96 18.63
C HIS A 355 -102.06 82.23 18.00
N TYR A 356 -101.35 83.01 18.79
CA TYR A 356 -100.60 84.15 18.29
C TYR A 356 -99.31 83.66 17.62
N ASN A 357 -98.94 84.28 16.51
CA ASN A 357 -97.67 83.96 15.87
C ASN A 357 -97.04 85.22 15.27
N TYR A 358 -95.76 85.43 15.56
CA TYR A 358 -94.99 86.57 15.04
C TYR A 358 -93.49 86.28 15.08
N GLY A 359 -92.76 86.83 14.11
CA GLY A 359 -91.30 86.75 14.03
C GLY A 359 -90.76 85.44 13.42
N ALA A 360 -89.48 85.45 13.06
CA ALA A 360 -88.83 84.39 12.27
C ALA A 360 -88.70 83.03 12.99
N GLY A 361 -88.90 82.99 14.31
CA GLY A 361 -88.82 81.76 15.11
C GLY A 361 -90.17 81.18 15.52
N GLY A 362 -91.27 81.89 15.27
CA GLY A 362 -92.57 81.58 15.84
C GLY A 362 -92.69 81.94 17.33
N ASP A 363 -93.92 82.06 17.83
CA ASP A 363 -94.15 82.44 19.23
C ASP A 363 -94.45 81.23 20.16
N GLN A 364 -94.89 80.12 19.56
CA GLN A 364 -95.18 78.85 20.23
C GLN A 364 -93.94 77.98 20.21
N SER A 365 -93.55 77.42 21.36
CA SER A 365 -92.40 76.52 21.43
C SER A 365 -92.64 75.31 22.31
N PHE A 366 -92.00 74.21 21.92
CA PHE A 366 -91.87 73.00 22.71
C PHE A 366 -90.42 72.51 22.63
N SER A 367 -89.79 72.39 23.79
CA SER A 367 -88.39 72.01 23.94
C SER A 367 -88.25 70.92 24.98
N GLY A 368 -87.18 70.16 24.89
CA GLY A 368 -86.77 69.29 25.97
C GLY A 368 -85.39 68.68 25.77
N TYR A 369 -84.78 68.21 26.85
CA TYR A 369 -83.45 67.61 26.82
C TYR A 369 -83.28 66.58 27.94
N LEU A 370 -82.35 65.64 27.73
CA LEU A 370 -81.89 64.67 28.72
C LEU A 370 -80.88 65.35 29.66
N LEU A 371 -81.06 65.16 30.96
CA LEU A 371 -80.14 65.63 32.01
C LEU A 371 -78.82 64.85 32.05
#